data_AF-A0AAE9ZSH5-F1
#
_entry.id   AF-A0AAE9ZSH5-F1
#
_cell.length_a   1.000
_cell.length_b   1.000
_cell.length_c   1.000
_cell.angle_alpha   90.00
_cell.angle_beta   90.00
_cell.angle_gamma   90.00
#
_symmetry.space_group_name_H-M   'P 1'
#
loop_
_entity.id
_entity.type
_entity.pdbx_description
1 polymer ?
#
loop_
_entity_poly.entity_id
_entity_poly.type
_entity_poly.pdbx_seq_one_letter_code
_entity_poly.pdbx_strand_id
1 'polypeptide(L)'
;MYALNQHRCAVIFFGALFMGSQAGVLAQDSLKSTLETLYQEEQGLPDFPDFGFMLSADSYHDRVFVLAQDFPQRKPKMDAGVKRILDIDFETSWRDYIMEVRRYVFEGNARPDGIENSFFLEDNKVRDWFHVPWQHWGPTGREGFHGLTQEGPINERMLGPQQTQVSHAYAVGFYNDLGGYKIGQVWADPGDPNLAVMAGGKGFPIGTVVAKLLFTTLDETQVPYLTDPVTWQAYVYAKDVDPALPSTDTSRMQAGVQLIQMDIMVRDPRADETGGWVFGTFVYNGEMGEKNRWANLVPVGLMWGNDPDVRVNLSNPTPTVTRQNPALKETKINDRKELPPTHLGWGFRLNGPVDNPLSSCMSCHSTAQYPVVTSILPFLNNPPANPPASQGAPADDYWMQWFRNIDCGHPFNPGRAIALDYSLQLSKSIENFVEYKTQIEQGLYSVQYWENGNDVHRGTLKTPAKP
;
A
#
# COMPACT_ATOMS: atom_id res chain seq x y z
N MET A 1 79.61 14.55 44.36
CA MET A 1 79.92 13.72 45.54
C MET A 1 78.69 12.92 45.90
N TYR A 2 78.89 11.61 46.04
CA TYR A 2 77.97 10.55 46.52
C TYR A 2 76.70 10.22 45.72
N ALA A 3 76.79 9.03 45.12
CA ALA A 3 75.72 8.17 44.66
C ALA A 3 74.99 7.49 45.82
N LEU A 4 73.73 7.06 45.60
CA LEU A 4 73.23 5.72 45.98
C LEU A 4 71.80 5.45 45.45
N ASN A 5 71.75 4.63 44.39
CA ASN A 5 70.91 3.45 44.13
C ASN A 5 69.44 3.30 44.62
N GLN A 6 68.59 2.93 43.63
CA GLN A 6 67.67 1.76 43.56
C GLN A 6 66.41 1.73 44.47
N HIS A 7 65.18 1.33 44.08
CA HIS A 7 64.64 0.52 42.97
C HIS A 7 63.11 0.77 42.77
N ARG A 8 62.64 0.63 41.52
CA ARG A 8 61.33 0.08 41.02
C ARG A 8 59.99 0.55 41.62
N CYS A 9 59.12 1.16 40.80
CA CYS A 9 57.88 0.53 40.28
C CYS A 9 57.04 1.46 39.38
N ALA A 10 56.61 0.87 38.26
CA ALA A 10 55.44 1.08 37.41
C ALA A 10 54.71 2.45 37.32
N VAL A 11 54.60 2.88 36.07
CA VAL A 11 53.76 3.94 35.51
C VAL A 11 52.27 3.57 35.64
N ILE A 12 51.43 4.51 36.08
CA ILE A 12 49.97 4.46 35.95
C ILE A 12 49.53 5.63 35.04
N PHE A 13 49.00 5.29 33.87
CA PHE A 13 48.24 6.20 33.01
C PHE A 13 46.74 5.97 33.27
N PHE A 14 46.00 7.04 33.55
CA PHE A 14 44.53 7.03 33.63
C PHE A 14 43.93 7.00 32.22
N GLY A 15 43.20 5.94 31.89
CA GLY A 15 42.28 5.87 30.76
C GLY A 15 40.85 5.83 31.28
N ALA A 16 40.02 6.79 30.88
CA ALA A 16 38.58 6.80 31.15
C ALA A 16 37.90 5.74 30.26
N LEU A 17 37.21 4.79 30.89
CA LEU A 17 36.48 3.71 30.24
C LEU A 17 35.15 4.22 29.66
N PHE A 18 34.90 3.87 28.40
CA PHE A 18 33.58 3.87 27.77
C PHE A 18 32.61 2.99 28.58
N MET A 19 31.54 3.58 29.12
CA MET A 19 30.35 2.84 29.56
C MET A 19 29.22 3.06 28.55
N GLY A 20 29.24 2.26 27.50
CA GLY A 20 28.10 2.07 26.60
C GLY A 20 28.22 0.70 25.97
N SER A 21 27.26 -0.21 26.27
CA SER A 21 26.76 -1.29 25.37
C SER A 21 26.18 -2.54 26.04
N GLN A 22 26.07 -2.69 27.37
CA GLN A 22 25.47 -3.93 27.91
C GLN A 22 23.94 -4.04 27.72
N ALA A 23 23.21 -2.92 27.71
CA ALA A 23 21.75 -2.93 27.52
C ALA A 23 21.33 -3.23 26.07
N GLY A 24 22.13 -2.80 25.08
CA GLY A 24 21.87 -3.07 23.66
C GLY A 24 22.12 -4.51 23.26
N VAL A 25 23.16 -5.14 23.81
CA VAL A 25 23.50 -6.55 23.56
C VAL A 25 22.43 -7.51 24.13
N LEU A 26 21.86 -7.19 25.30
CA LEU A 26 20.79 -8.01 25.90
C LEU A 26 19.46 -7.92 25.14
N ALA A 27 19.15 -6.78 24.50
CA ALA A 27 17.98 -6.65 23.63
C ALA A 27 18.17 -7.40 22.29
N GLN A 28 19.39 -7.37 21.75
CA GLN A 28 19.81 -8.04 20.52
C GLN A 28 19.70 -9.58 20.60
N ASP A 29 20.16 -10.17 21.72
CA ASP A 29 20.01 -11.61 21.97
C ASP A 29 18.53 -12.01 22.13
N SER A 30 17.68 -11.13 22.66
CA SER A 30 16.25 -11.41 22.82
C SER A 30 15.45 -11.38 21.51
N LEU A 31 15.75 -10.47 20.58
CA LEU A 31 14.99 -10.33 19.32
C LEU A 31 15.43 -11.35 18.27
N LYS A 32 16.76 -11.57 18.16
CA LYS A 32 17.32 -12.62 17.30
C LYS A 32 16.89 -14.01 17.77
N SER A 33 16.91 -14.25 19.09
CA SER A 33 16.36 -15.49 19.63
C SER A 33 14.85 -15.58 19.43
N THR A 34 14.08 -14.49 19.44
CA THR A 34 12.63 -14.55 19.17
C THR A 34 12.32 -14.93 17.72
N LEU A 35 13.01 -14.35 16.73
CA LEU A 35 12.81 -14.70 15.32
C LEU A 35 13.39 -16.09 14.99
N GLU A 36 14.58 -16.43 15.49
CA GLU A 36 15.13 -17.79 15.34
C GLU A 36 14.26 -18.82 16.06
N THR A 37 13.67 -18.51 17.22
CA THR A 37 12.74 -19.41 17.92
C THR A 37 11.43 -19.54 17.16
N LEU A 38 10.87 -18.46 16.60
CA LEU A 38 9.69 -18.53 15.72
C LEU A 38 9.95 -19.46 14.52
N TYR A 39 11.08 -19.31 13.82
CA TYR A 39 11.42 -20.15 12.68
C TYR A 39 11.85 -21.59 13.04
N GLN A 40 12.39 -21.81 14.24
CA GLN A 40 12.74 -23.15 14.74
C GLN A 40 11.52 -23.90 15.30
N GLU A 41 10.54 -23.20 15.88
CA GLU A 41 9.29 -23.77 16.39
C GLU A 41 8.29 -24.11 15.26
N GLU A 42 8.31 -23.38 14.13
CA GLU A 42 7.42 -23.59 12.97
C GLU A 42 7.89 -24.63 11.92
N GLN A 43 8.97 -25.37 12.16
CA GLN A 43 9.48 -26.43 11.26
C GLN A 43 9.95 -25.99 9.85
N GLY A 44 10.27 -24.71 9.61
CA GLY A 44 10.74 -24.26 8.29
C GLY A 44 10.86 -22.76 8.11
N LEU A 45 11.28 -22.34 6.91
CA LEU A 45 11.13 -20.95 6.47
C LEU A 45 9.64 -20.67 6.17
N PRO A 46 9.19 -19.41 6.34
CA PRO A 46 7.84 -19.03 5.95
C PRO A 46 7.63 -19.20 4.44
N ASP A 47 6.36 -19.36 4.05
CA ASP A 47 5.96 -19.65 2.66
C ASP A 47 6.35 -18.53 1.68
N PHE A 48 6.31 -17.28 2.12
CA PHE A 48 6.62 -16.09 1.32
C PHE A 48 7.71 -15.22 1.98
N PRO A 49 8.65 -14.68 1.19
CA PRO A 49 9.62 -13.70 1.68
C PRO A 49 8.95 -12.41 2.17
N ASP A 50 9.47 -11.88 3.28
CA ASP A 50 8.93 -10.70 3.94
C ASP A 50 9.15 -9.41 3.14
N PHE A 51 10.39 -9.18 2.70
CA PHE A 51 10.84 -7.97 2.02
C PHE A 51 11.94 -8.29 0.98
N GLY A 52 12.15 -7.36 0.05
CA GLY A 52 13.16 -7.47 -1.02
C GLY A 52 14.38 -6.59 -0.80
N PHE A 53 14.28 -5.57 0.04
CA PHE A 53 15.33 -4.57 0.23
C PHE A 53 15.55 -4.27 1.70
N MET A 54 16.81 -4.33 2.15
CA MET A 54 17.20 -4.03 3.52
C MET A 54 18.66 -3.61 3.60
N LEU A 55 19.01 -2.88 4.65
CA LEU A 55 20.40 -2.68 5.05
C LEU A 55 21.07 -4.03 5.38
N SER A 56 22.41 -4.07 5.37
CA SER A 56 23.13 -5.27 5.80
C SER A 56 22.88 -5.56 7.29
N ALA A 57 22.88 -6.83 7.66
CA ALA A 57 22.70 -7.26 9.05
C ALA A 57 23.79 -6.73 10.02
N ASP A 58 24.94 -6.29 9.49
CA ASP A 58 26.00 -5.64 10.27
C ASP A 58 25.72 -4.16 10.56
N SER A 59 24.83 -3.53 9.80
CA SER A 59 24.55 -2.09 9.86
C SER A 59 23.22 -1.76 10.53
N TYR A 60 22.30 -2.71 10.61
CA TYR A 60 20.98 -2.52 11.18
C TYR A 60 20.66 -3.62 12.20
N HIS A 61 20.27 -3.20 13.40
CA HIS A 61 20.04 -4.08 14.54
C HIS A 61 18.69 -3.82 15.24
N ASP A 62 17.86 -2.95 14.68
CA ASP A 62 16.52 -2.70 15.17
C ASP A 62 15.53 -3.72 14.57
N ARG A 63 14.23 -3.51 14.81
CA ARG A 63 13.17 -4.40 14.36
C ARG A 63 13.10 -4.46 12.83
N VAL A 64 12.91 -5.67 12.32
CA VAL A 64 12.70 -5.93 10.89
C VAL A 64 11.24 -6.27 10.65
N PHE A 65 10.70 -5.82 9.52
CA PHE A 65 9.37 -6.17 9.04
C PHE A 65 9.20 -7.68 8.87
N VAL A 66 8.05 -8.18 9.35
CA VAL A 66 7.60 -9.56 9.16
C VAL A 66 6.27 -9.55 8.41
N LEU A 67 6.17 -10.36 7.37
CA LEU A 67 4.95 -10.49 6.61
C LEU A 67 3.94 -11.32 7.39
N ALA A 68 2.87 -10.67 7.87
CA ALA A 68 1.70 -11.38 8.38
C ALA A 68 1.01 -12.22 7.28
N GLN A 69 1.37 -13.51 7.23
CA GLN A 69 1.02 -14.46 6.17
C GLN A 69 0.36 -15.75 6.68
N ASP A 70 0.03 -15.84 7.98
CA ASP A 70 -0.67 -16.99 8.58
C ASP A 70 -2.18 -16.97 8.23
N PHE A 71 -2.49 -17.14 6.95
CA PHE A 71 -3.85 -16.94 6.46
C PHE A 71 -4.85 -17.94 7.06
N PRO A 72 -6.07 -17.50 7.46
CA PRO A 72 -7.09 -18.39 7.98
C PRO A 72 -7.45 -19.52 6.99
N GLN A 73 -7.43 -20.76 7.45
CA GLN A 73 -7.81 -21.93 6.62
C GLN A 73 -9.33 -22.14 6.53
N ARG A 74 -10.10 -21.49 7.41
CA ARG A 74 -11.57 -21.54 7.45
C ARG A 74 -12.10 -20.13 7.49
N LYS A 75 -13.24 -19.90 6.82
CA LYS A 75 -13.87 -18.57 6.78
C LYS A 75 -14.13 -18.06 8.21
N PRO A 76 -13.53 -16.93 8.62
CA PRO A 76 -13.76 -16.36 9.93
C PRO A 76 -15.19 -15.90 10.13
N LYS A 77 -15.58 -15.71 11.39
CA LYS A 77 -16.84 -15.04 11.74
C LYS A 77 -16.64 -13.55 11.63
N MET A 78 -17.64 -12.83 11.16
CA MET A 78 -17.58 -11.38 11.07
C MET A 78 -17.38 -10.72 12.44
N ASP A 79 -16.30 -9.93 12.54
CA ASP A 79 -15.91 -9.19 13.74
C ASP A 79 -17.00 -8.18 14.19
N ALA A 80 -17.05 -7.91 15.50
CA ALA A 80 -18.03 -6.98 16.05
C ALA A 80 -17.83 -5.53 15.57
N GLY A 81 -16.58 -5.12 15.33
CA GLY A 81 -16.25 -3.83 14.74
C GLY A 81 -16.69 -3.73 13.28
N VAL A 82 -16.55 -4.79 12.50
CA VAL A 82 -17.11 -4.85 11.14
C VAL A 82 -18.63 -4.73 11.16
N LYS A 83 -19.32 -5.39 12.09
CA LYS A 83 -20.78 -5.22 12.25
C LYS A 83 -21.16 -3.77 12.54
N ARG A 84 -20.43 -3.09 13.44
CA ARG A 84 -20.65 -1.66 13.73
C ARG A 84 -20.48 -0.78 12.49
N ILE A 85 -19.48 -1.07 11.64
CA ILE A 85 -19.30 -0.37 10.36
C ILE A 85 -20.55 -0.58 9.49
N LEU A 86 -20.98 -1.83 9.31
CA LEU A 86 -22.11 -2.19 8.46
C LEU A 86 -23.48 -1.73 9.01
N ASP A 87 -23.58 -1.44 10.31
CA ASP A 87 -24.78 -0.86 10.92
C ASP A 87 -24.94 0.64 10.60
N ILE A 88 -23.87 1.31 10.14
CA ILE A 88 -23.91 2.72 9.72
C ILE A 88 -24.21 2.77 8.23
N ASP A 89 -25.20 3.57 7.83
CA ASP A 89 -25.50 3.84 6.43
C ASP A 89 -24.43 4.78 5.84
N PHE A 90 -23.67 4.30 4.85
CA PHE A 90 -22.61 5.09 4.22
C PHE A 90 -23.13 6.21 3.32
N GLU A 91 -24.38 6.16 2.84
CA GLU A 91 -24.93 7.19 1.96
C GLU A 91 -25.37 8.42 2.76
N THR A 92 -26.04 8.17 3.89
CA THR A 92 -26.63 9.22 4.73
C THR A 92 -25.72 9.63 5.89
N SER A 93 -24.96 8.69 6.46
CA SER A 93 -24.03 8.89 7.57
C SER A 93 -22.58 8.59 7.17
N TRP A 94 -22.20 8.98 5.95
CA TRP A 94 -20.88 8.70 5.33
C TRP A 94 -19.69 9.01 6.24
N ARG A 95 -19.75 10.12 6.99
CA ARG A 95 -18.63 10.52 7.87
C ARG A 95 -18.53 9.63 9.09
N ASP A 96 -19.65 9.22 9.68
CA ASP A 96 -19.63 8.29 10.81
C ASP A 96 -19.15 6.91 10.37
N TYR A 97 -19.56 6.47 9.17
CA TYR A 97 -19.12 5.22 8.56
C TYR A 97 -17.59 5.20 8.41
N ILE A 98 -17.02 6.19 7.70
CA ILE A 98 -15.57 6.19 7.43
C ILE A 98 -14.76 6.34 8.72
N MET A 99 -15.25 7.11 9.69
CA MET A 99 -14.57 7.28 10.98
C MET A 99 -14.62 6.01 11.83
N GLU A 100 -15.70 5.22 11.74
CA GLU A 100 -15.77 3.90 12.38
C GLU A 100 -14.82 2.90 11.71
N VAL A 101 -14.64 2.97 10.38
CA VAL A 101 -13.60 2.20 9.67
C VAL A 101 -12.20 2.59 10.18
N ARG A 102 -11.89 3.88 10.29
CA ARG A 102 -10.62 4.35 10.86
C ARG A 102 -10.41 3.84 12.28
N ARG A 103 -11.44 3.90 13.13
CA ARG A 103 -11.39 3.37 14.50
C ARG A 103 -11.09 1.88 14.49
N TYR A 104 -11.74 1.11 13.62
CA TYR A 104 -11.50 -0.33 13.45
C TYR A 104 -10.07 -0.64 13.00
N VAL A 105 -9.54 0.11 12.03
CA VAL A 105 -8.18 -0.06 11.51
C VAL A 105 -7.13 0.28 12.57
N PHE A 106 -7.34 1.33 13.36
CA PHE A 106 -6.37 1.80 14.36
C PHE A 106 -6.35 0.96 15.63
N GLU A 107 -7.46 0.32 15.98
CA GLU A 107 -7.58 -0.46 17.21
C GLU A 107 -6.60 -1.65 17.22
N GLY A 108 -5.59 -1.55 18.09
CA GLY A 108 -4.48 -2.50 18.22
C GLY A 108 -3.26 -2.20 17.33
N ASN A 109 -3.43 -1.44 16.24
CA ASN A 109 -2.35 -1.12 15.30
C ASN A 109 -1.67 0.23 15.58
N ALA A 110 -2.44 1.29 15.83
CA ALA A 110 -1.91 2.64 16.02
C ALA A 110 -1.45 2.83 17.47
N ARG A 111 -0.16 3.13 17.67
CA ARG A 111 0.46 3.35 18.99
C ARG A 111 0.91 4.81 19.13
N PRO A 112 0.18 5.65 19.88
CA PRO A 112 0.50 7.08 20.02
C PRO A 112 1.90 7.32 20.61
N ASP A 113 2.29 6.52 21.60
CA ASP A 113 3.56 6.65 22.33
C ASP A 113 4.71 5.83 21.70
N GLY A 114 4.47 5.20 20.55
CA GLY A 114 5.39 4.27 19.89
C GLY A 114 5.15 4.22 18.39
N ILE A 115 5.19 5.39 17.74
CA ILE A 115 4.87 5.53 16.31
C ILE A 115 5.66 4.58 15.44
N GLU A 116 6.98 4.48 15.66
CA GLU A 116 7.87 3.59 14.91
C GLU A 116 7.44 2.11 14.99
N ASN A 117 6.77 1.72 16.08
CA ASN A 117 6.27 0.37 16.36
C ASN A 117 4.77 0.20 16.07
N SER A 118 4.14 1.16 15.39
CA SER A 118 2.74 1.04 14.98
C SER A 118 2.63 0.20 13.71
N PHE A 119 1.49 -0.47 13.53
CA PHE A 119 1.17 -1.26 12.33
C PHE A 119 2.10 -2.43 12.01
N PHE A 120 2.90 -2.90 12.96
CA PHE A 120 3.38 -4.28 12.96
C PHE A 120 2.22 -5.21 13.32
N LEU A 121 1.69 -5.92 12.33
CA LEU A 121 0.41 -6.61 12.42
C LEU A 121 0.45 -7.78 13.41
N GLU A 122 1.60 -8.44 13.55
CA GLU A 122 1.86 -9.51 14.52
C GLU A 122 1.76 -9.05 15.99
N ASP A 123 1.86 -7.74 16.23
CA ASP A 123 1.70 -7.17 17.56
C ASP A 123 0.25 -6.80 17.90
N ASN A 124 -0.67 -6.85 16.93
CA ASN A 124 -2.06 -6.52 17.18
C ASN A 124 -2.69 -7.61 18.06
N LYS A 125 -3.11 -7.25 19.28
CA LYS A 125 -3.74 -8.19 20.24
C LYS A 125 -5.26 -8.10 20.27
N VAL A 126 -5.86 -7.28 19.41
CA VAL A 126 -7.31 -7.14 19.29
C VAL A 126 -7.85 -8.01 18.16
N ARG A 127 -7.18 -8.02 17.02
CA ARG A 127 -7.54 -8.83 15.84
C ARG A 127 -6.36 -9.02 14.91
N ASP A 128 -6.42 -10.10 14.15
CA ASP A 128 -5.41 -10.42 13.15
C ASP A 128 -5.62 -9.62 11.86
N TRP A 129 -4.51 -9.28 11.22
CA TRP A 129 -4.43 -8.59 9.94
C TRP A 129 -3.38 -9.27 9.06
N PHE A 130 -3.57 -9.19 7.74
CA PHE A 130 -2.81 -9.98 6.80
C PHE A 130 -2.31 -9.13 5.64
N HIS A 131 -1.10 -9.42 5.20
CA HIS A 131 -0.52 -8.80 4.01
C HIS A 131 -0.74 -9.68 2.78
N VAL A 132 -0.80 -9.06 1.60
CA VAL A 132 -0.75 -9.81 0.34
C VAL A 132 0.71 -10.25 0.08
N PRO A 133 0.99 -11.52 -0.28
CA PRO A 133 2.36 -11.99 -0.52
C PRO A 133 2.93 -11.47 -1.86
N TRP A 134 4.16 -11.85 -2.19
CA TRP A 134 4.85 -11.51 -3.46
C TRP A 134 5.10 -10.01 -3.74
N GLN A 135 4.88 -9.12 -2.78
CA GLN A 135 5.25 -7.71 -2.96
C GLN A 135 6.71 -7.40 -2.61
N HIS A 136 7.52 -8.39 -2.21
CA HIS A 136 8.97 -8.24 -2.07
C HIS A 136 9.68 -8.17 -3.43
N TRP A 137 9.06 -8.71 -4.48
CA TRP A 137 9.68 -8.90 -5.78
C TRP A 137 9.63 -7.65 -6.66
N GLY A 138 10.67 -7.49 -7.49
CA GLY A 138 10.78 -6.41 -8.47
C GLY A 138 11.36 -5.11 -7.90
N PRO A 139 11.57 -4.09 -8.76
CA PRO A 139 12.22 -2.83 -8.36
C PRO A 139 11.44 -2.09 -7.27
N THR A 140 10.11 -2.12 -7.32
CA THR A 140 9.24 -1.45 -6.34
C THR A 140 8.96 -2.27 -5.09
N GLY A 141 9.66 -3.39 -4.90
CA GLY A 141 9.41 -4.34 -3.84
C GLY A 141 9.57 -3.77 -2.42
N ARG A 142 8.99 -4.49 -1.46
CA ARG A 142 8.96 -4.13 -0.03
C ARG A 142 10.34 -3.86 0.54
N GLU A 143 10.43 -2.78 1.30
CA GLU A 143 11.56 -2.51 2.17
C GLU A 143 11.40 -3.18 3.56
N GLY A 144 12.51 -3.43 4.25
CA GLY A 144 12.54 -4.28 5.44
C GLY A 144 12.27 -3.60 6.79
N PHE A 145 11.98 -2.30 6.85
CA PHE A 145 11.71 -1.61 8.13
C PHE A 145 10.23 -1.73 8.49
N HIS A 146 9.33 -1.39 7.56
CA HIS A 146 7.87 -1.40 7.73
C HIS A 146 7.11 -2.10 6.59
N GLY A 147 7.82 -2.70 5.63
CA GLY A 147 7.18 -3.43 4.52
C GLY A 147 6.61 -2.51 3.45
N LEU A 148 7.15 -1.29 3.30
CA LEU A 148 6.65 -0.31 2.33
C LEU A 148 7.05 -0.68 0.90
N THR A 149 6.10 -0.64 -0.04
CA THR A 149 6.35 -0.68 -1.49
C THR A 149 6.43 0.74 -2.05
N GLN A 150 7.25 0.95 -3.08
CA GLN A 150 7.20 2.20 -3.84
C GLN A 150 5.98 2.18 -4.76
N GLU A 151 5.18 3.24 -4.72
CA GLU A 151 3.94 3.40 -5.47
C GLU A 151 4.07 4.49 -6.54
N GLY A 152 2.93 4.95 -7.04
CA GLY A 152 2.84 6.01 -8.04
C GLY A 152 3.56 7.29 -7.63
N PRO A 153 3.97 8.09 -8.63
CA PRO A 153 4.69 9.34 -8.42
C PRO A 153 3.77 10.44 -7.88
N ILE A 154 4.34 11.27 -7.02
CA ILE A 154 3.77 12.52 -6.55
C ILE A 154 4.41 13.64 -7.38
N ASN A 155 3.69 14.11 -8.39
CA ASN A 155 4.17 15.15 -9.30
C ASN A 155 4.22 16.52 -8.63
N GLU A 156 4.98 17.46 -9.20
CA GLU A 156 5.02 18.84 -8.71
C GLU A 156 3.62 19.43 -8.58
N ARG A 157 3.42 20.20 -7.51
CA ARG A 157 2.17 20.91 -7.18
C ARG A 157 0.93 20.03 -6.96
N MET A 158 1.08 18.71 -6.95
CA MET A 158 -0.03 17.77 -6.74
C MET A 158 -0.63 17.91 -5.33
N LEU A 159 0.23 18.02 -4.31
CA LEU A 159 -0.17 18.18 -2.92
C LEU A 159 -0.42 19.64 -2.50
N GLY A 160 -0.24 20.59 -3.42
CA GLY A 160 -0.44 22.02 -3.20
C GLY A 160 0.57 22.89 -3.95
N PRO A 161 0.29 24.18 -4.18
CA PRO A 161 1.11 25.04 -5.04
C PRO A 161 2.53 25.30 -4.53
N GLN A 162 2.81 25.05 -3.24
CA GLN A 162 4.13 25.18 -2.61
C GLN A 162 5.06 24.01 -2.94
N GLN A 163 4.52 22.85 -3.33
CA GLN A 163 5.30 21.68 -3.65
C GLN A 163 6.04 21.87 -4.98
N THR A 164 7.36 21.99 -4.91
CA THR A 164 8.26 22.15 -6.06
C THR A 164 9.07 20.90 -6.38
N GLN A 165 9.05 19.91 -5.49
CA GLN A 165 9.79 18.66 -5.65
C GLN A 165 8.84 17.53 -6.03
N VAL A 166 9.29 16.65 -6.91
CA VAL A 166 8.65 15.35 -7.15
C VAL A 166 9.00 14.38 -6.03
N SER A 167 8.11 13.41 -5.78
CA SER A 167 8.32 12.33 -4.82
C SER A 167 7.62 11.06 -5.30
N HIS A 168 7.69 9.99 -4.52
CA HIS A 168 6.85 8.82 -4.64
C HIS A 168 6.04 8.62 -3.37
N ALA A 169 4.88 7.98 -3.51
CA ALA A 169 4.23 7.40 -2.36
C ALA A 169 4.93 6.08 -1.98
N TYR A 170 5.10 5.84 -0.68
CA TYR A 170 5.61 4.59 -0.12
C TYR A 170 4.53 4.00 0.77
N ALA A 171 4.12 2.76 0.53
CA ALA A 171 2.87 2.28 1.12
C ALA A 171 2.90 0.84 1.61
N VAL A 172 2.09 0.56 2.62
CA VAL A 172 1.83 -0.78 3.12
C VAL A 172 0.33 -0.98 3.26
N GLY A 173 -0.18 -2.08 2.69
CA GLY A 173 -1.60 -2.41 2.68
C GLY A 173 -1.85 -3.76 3.31
N PHE A 174 -2.98 -3.87 4.01
CA PHE A 174 -3.32 -5.02 4.84
C PHE A 174 -4.84 -5.23 4.91
N TYR A 175 -5.22 -6.49 5.17
CA TYR A 175 -6.58 -7.01 5.09
C TYR A 175 -6.97 -7.62 6.43
N ASN A 176 -8.22 -7.45 6.86
CA ASN A 176 -8.71 -8.17 8.05
C ASN A 176 -8.81 -9.69 7.77
N ASP A 177 -9.14 -10.46 8.79
CA ASP A 177 -9.29 -11.93 8.74
C ASP A 177 -10.15 -12.47 7.57
N LEU A 178 -11.27 -11.82 7.23
CA LEU A 178 -12.10 -12.18 6.08
C LEU A 178 -11.37 -11.99 4.74
N GLY A 179 -10.59 -10.92 4.63
CA GLY A 179 -9.74 -10.68 3.48
C GLY A 179 -8.55 -11.64 3.42
N GLY A 180 -7.88 -11.85 4.56
CA GLY A 180 -6.80 -12.82 4.73
C GLY A 180 -7.22 -14.23 4.36
N TYR A 181 -8.44 -14.66 4.74
CA TYR A 181 -9.01 -15.94 4.31
C TYR A 181 -9.04 -16.07 2.79
N LYS A 182 -9.50 -15.03 2.07
CA LYS A 182 -9.56 -15.07 0.61
C LYS A 182 -8.17 -15.08 -0.03
N ILE A 183 -7.23 -14.29 0.50
CA ILE A 183 -5.84 -14.28 0.04
C ILE A 183 -5.20 -15.67 0.23
N GLY A 184 -5.39 -16.29 1.39
CA GLY A 184 -4.92 -17.65 1.67
C GLY A 184 -5.55 -18.73 0.79
N GLN A 185 -6.78 -18.53 0.30
CA GLN A 185 -7.36 -19.43 -0.70
C GLN A 185 -6.69 -19.32 -2.07
N VAL A 186 -6.29 -18.10 -2.46
CA VAL A 186 -5.55 -17.87 -3.71
C VAL A 186 -4.16 -18.47 -3.57
N TRP A 187 -3.49 -18.22 -2.46
CA TRP A 187 -2.12 -18.65 -2.18
C TRP A 187 -2.05 -19.90 -1.30
N ALA A 188 -3.00 -20.83 -1.47
CA ALA A 188 -3.03 -22.08 -0.71
C ALA A 188 -1.82 -22.97 -1.02
N ASP A 189 -1.29 -22.86 -2.24
CA ASP A 189 0.04 -23.32 -2.62
C ASP A 189 0.92 -22.09 -2.88
N PRO A 190 2.00 -21.87 -2.11
CA PRO A 190 2.90 -20.72 -2.28
C PRO A 190 3.56 -20.64 -3.67
N GLY A 191 3.67 -21.78 -4.37
CA GLY A 191 4.26 -21.89 -5.70
C GLY A 191 3.26 -22.03 -6.84
N ASP A 192 1.94 -21.99 -6.57
CA ASP A 192 0.90 -22.10 -7.61
C ASP A 192 -0.43 -21.42 -7.19
N PRO A 193 -0.64 -20.11 -7.50
CA PRO A 193 -1.84 -19.40 -7.08
C PRO A 193 -3.11 -19.94 -7.76
N ASN A 194 -4.11 -20.27 -6.95
CA ASN A 194 -5.40 -20.76 -7.40
C ASN A 194 -6.38 -19.63 -7.71
N LEU A 195 -6.37 -19.13 -8.95
CA LEU A 195 -7.27 -18.05 -9.37
C LEU A 195 -8.74 -18.45 -9.49
N ALA A 196 -9.05 -19.75 -9.51
CA ALA A 196 -10.44 -20.23 -9.62
C ALA A 196 -11.30 -19.82 -8.41
N VAL A 197 -10.67 -19.52 -7.27
CA VAL A 197 -11.36 -19.05 -6.05
C VAL A 197 -11.81 -17.60 -6.13
N MET A 198 -11.34 -16.83 -7.13
CA MET A 198 -11.74 -15.45 -7.40
C MET A 198 -12.77 -15.35 -8.54
N ALA A 199 -12.86 -16.37 -9.40
CA ALA A 199 -13.69 -16.36 -10.59
C ALA A 199 -15.21 -16.49 -10.30
N GLY A 200 -16.03 -15.94 -11.19
CA GLY A 200 -17.49 -16.15 -11.20
C GLY A 200 -18.22 -15.53 -10.00
N GLY A 201 -17.82 -14.31 -9.60
CA GLY A 201 -18.45 -13.61 -8.46
C GLY A 201 -17.99 -14.09 -7.08
N LYS A 202 -16.96 -14.95 -7.00
CA LYS A 202 -16.45 -15.54 -5.74
C LYS A 202 -15.36 -14.69 -5.07
N GLY A 203 -15.46 -13.36 -5.17
CA GLY A 203 -14.49 -12.41 -4.63
C GLY A 203 -14.35 -12.43 -3.10
N PHE A 204 -13.94 -11.32 -2.52
CA PHE A 204 -13.76 -11.21 -1.09
C PHE A 204 -15.10 -11.33 -0.34
N PRO A 205 -15.12 -11.97 0.84
CA PRO A 205 -16.31 -12.04 1.67
C PRO A 205 -16.85 -10.65 2.07
N ILE A 206 -18.17 -10.53 2.20
CA ILE A 206 -18.82 -9.40 2.89
C ILE A 206 -18.18 -9.19 4.26
N GLY A 207 -17.88 -7.92 4.59
CA GLY A 207 -17.19 -7.54 5.81
C GLY A 207 -15.67 -7.58 5.71
N THR A 208 -15.10 -7.91 4.54
CA THR A 208 -13.68 -7.65 4.27
C THR A 208 -13.41 -6.16 4.41
N VAL A 209 -12.40 -5.81 5.20
CA VAL A 209 -11.89 -4.45 5.35
C VAL A 209 -10.43 -4.44 4.92
N VAL A 210 -10.10 -3.50 4.04
CA VAL A 210 -8.74 -3.23 3.57
C VAL A 210 -8.35 -1.86 4.06
N ALA A 211 -7.10 -1.71 4.48
CA ALA A 211 -6.50 -0.41 4.71
C ALA A 211 -5.10 -0.36 4.09
N LYS A 212 -4.71 0.83 3.62
CA LYS A 212 -3.39 1.10 3.08
C LYS A 212 -2.89 2.42 3.64
N LEU A 213 -1.72 2.41 4.28
CA LEU A 213 -1.04 3.61 4.72
C LEU A 213 -0.08 4.04 3.63
N LEU A 214 -0.02 5.35 3.35
CA LEU A 214 0.85 5.92 2.33
C LEU A 214 1.66 7.06 2.96
N PHE A 215 2.95 7.04 2.66
CA PHE A 215 3.95 7.96 3.17
C PHE A 215 4.66 8.66 2.01
N THR A 216 5.28 9.80 2.29
CA THR A 216 6.11 10.55 1.34
C THR A 216 7.41 11.00 2.01
N THR A 217 8.45 11.20 1.21
CA THR A 217 9.71 11.84 1.62
C THR A 217 9.58 13.37 1.68
N LEU A 218 8.50 13.97 1.14
CA LEU A 218 8.24 15.40 1.20
C LEU A 218 7.91 15.84 2.63
N ASP A 219 8.40 17.03 3.01
CA ASP A 219 8.19 17.63 4.33
C ASP A 219 7.29 18.87 4.30
N GLU A 220 7.11 19.48 5.48
CA GLU A 220 6.30 20.68 5.68
C GLU A 220 6.74 21.87 4.79
N THR A 221 7.99 21.91 4.32
CA THR A 221 8.45 22.95 3.38
C THR A 221 7.86 22.78 1.98
N GLN A 222 7.49 21.55 1.60
CA GLN A 222 6.84 21.22 0.33
C GLN A 222 5.32 21.09 0.50
N VAL A 223 4.86 20.57 1.62
CA VAL A 223 3.46 20.25 1.92
C VAL A 223 3.08 20.85 3.28
N PRO A 224 2.62 22.11 3.34
CA PRO A 224 2.51 22.86 4.59
C PRO A 224 1.59 22.24 5.67
N TYR A 225 0.65 21.36 5.30
CA TYR A 225 -0.23 20.69 6.26
C TYR A 225 0.40 19.44 6.90
N LEU A 226 1.62 19.06 6.52
CA LEU A 226 2.43 18.02 7.20
C LEU A 226 3.15 18.59 8.44
N THR A 227 2.44 19.34 9.28
CA THR A 227 2.95 19.83 10.56
C THR A 227 2.99 18.68 11.59
N ASP A 228 4.13 18.48 12.27
CA ASP A 228 4.36 17.39 13.25
C ASP A 228 3.78 16.02 12.83
N PRO A 229 4.19 15.49 11.67
CA PRO A 229 3.57 14.31 11.10
C PRO A 229 3.87 13.05 11.91
N VAL A 230 3.09 12.01 11.62
CA VAL A 230 3.53 10.63 11.90
C VAL A 230 4.69 10.34 10.96
N THR A 231 5.85 9.98 11.51
CA THR A 231 7.08 9.72 10.75
C THR A 231 7.62 8.32 11.05
N TRP A 232 8.07 7.63 10.01
CA TRP A 232 8.81 6.38 10.07
C TRP A 232 10.18 6.50 9.42
N GLN A 233 11.15 5.68 9.84
CA GLN A 233 12.34 5.41 9.03
C GLN A 233 12.03 4.32 8.02
N ALA A 234 12.45 4.50 6.76
CA ALA A 234 12.23 3.51 5.71
C ALA A 234 13.46 3.37 4.80
N TYR A 235 13.61 2.20 4.17
CA TYR A 235 14.68 1.95 3.19
C TYR A 235 14.21 2.17 1.75
N VAL A 236 14.22 3.44 1.33
CA VAL A 236 13.64 3.95 0.08
C VAL A 236 14.72 4.28 -0.96
N TYR A 237 14.32 4.62 -2.19
CA TYR A 237 15.27 5.07 -3.20
C TYR A 237 15.99 6.35 -2.77
N ALA A 238 17.29 6.43 -3.05
CA ALA A 238 18.12 7.58 -2.66
C ALA A 238 17.74 8.89 -3.37
N LYS A 239 16.98 8.76 -4.46
CA LYS A 239 16.48 9.88 -5.24
C LYS A 239 15.08 9.57 -5.75
N ASP A 240 14.12 10.41 -5.39
CA ASP A 240 12.85 10.47 -6.11
C ASP A 240 13.10 11.13 -7.47
N VAL A 241 12.64 10.49 -8.53
CA VAL A 241 12.90 10.93 -9.91
C VAL A 241 11.59 11.28 -10.58
N ASP A 242 11.64 12.31 -11.44
CA ASP A 242 10.53 12.60 -12.32
C ASP A 242 10.30 11.36 -13.21
N PRO A 243 9.07 10.79 -13.24
CA PRO A 243 8.75 9.65 -14.10
C PRO A 243 9.04 9.90 -15.58
N ALA A 244 9.03 11.16 -16.02
CA ALA A 244 9.36 11.56 -17.38
C ALA A 244 10.87 11.51 -17.68
N LEU A 245 11.73 11.35 -16.66
CA LEU A 245 13.18 11.30 -16.80
C LEU A 245 13.69 9.85 -16.61
N PRO A 246 14.44 9.31 -17.57
CA PRO A 246 15.07 8.00 -17.37
C PRO A 246 16.12 8.10 -16.26
N SER A 247 15.92 7.33 -15.19
CA SER A 247 16.92 7.10 -14.16
C SER A 247 17.33 5.64 -14.16
N THR A 248 18.63 5.39 -14.17
CA THR A 248 19.20 4.04 -13.94
C THR A 248 19.69 3.88 -12.50
N ASP A 249 19.52 4.90 -11.66
CA ASP A 249 19.92 4.84 -10.26
C ASP A 249 18.92 4.01 -9.47
N THR A 250 19.37 2.82 -9.06
CA THR A 250 18.60 1.90 -8.23
C THR A 250 19.07 1.92 -6.77
N SER A 251 19.91 2.89 -6.38
CA SER A 251 20.44 2.97 -5.02
C SER A 251 19.34 3.34 -4.03
N ARG A 252 19.44 2.76 -2.83
CA ARG A 252 18.51 2.95 -1.73
C ARG A 252 19.24 3.48 -0.50
N MET A 253 18.54 4.27 0.30
CA MET A 253 19.02 4.85 1.54
C MET A 253 17.96 4.76 2.62
N GLN A 254 18.41 4.84 3.87
CA GLN A 254 17.52 5.08 4.99
C GLN A 254 17.08 6.56 4.96
N ALA A 255 15.77 6.81 4.99
CA ALA A 255 15.20 8.15 5.04
C ALA A 255 13.96 8.19 5.94
N GLY A 256 13.66 9.39 6.47
CA GLY A 256 12.39 9.64 7.15
C GLY A 256 11.26 9.80 6.12
N VAL A 257 10.15 9.11 6.34
CA VAL A 257 8.94 9.21 5.53
C VAL A 257 7.75 9.63 6.40
N GLN A 258 6.89 10.48 5.86
CA GLN A 258 5.81 11.17 6.58
C GLN A 258 4.46 10.64 6.08
N LEU A 259 3.58 10.28 7.01
CA LEU A 259 2.23 9.82 6.69
C LEU A 259 1.48 10.93 5.98
N ILE A 260 1.02 10.66 4.76
CA ILE A 260 0.30 11.63 3.93
C ILE A 260 -1.15 11.22 3.69
N GLN A 261 -1.41 9.92 3.56
CA GLN A 261 -2.71 9.39 3.19
C GLN A 261 -2.98 8.02 3.84
N MET A 262 -4.25 7.71 4.05
CA MET A 262 -4.70 6.34 4.30
C MET A 262 -5.91 6.04 3.44
N ASP A 263 -5.86 4.94 2.70
CA ASP A 263 -7.00 4.44 1.92
C ASP A 263 -7.66 3.28 2.64
N ILE A 264 -8.98 3.16 2.45
CA ILE A 264 -9.77 2.05 2.96
C ILE A 264 -10.71 1.52 1.89
N MET A 265 -11.02 0.23 1.98
CA MET A 265 -12.10 -0.41 1.22
C MET A 265 -12.87 -1.35 2.14
N VAL A 266 -14.20 -1.36 2.02
CA VAL A 266 -15.06 -2.28 2.78
C VAL A 266 -16.01 -3.00 1.82
N ARG A 267 -16.04 -4.34 1.88
CA ARG A 267 -17.00 -5.14 1.13
C ARG A 267 -18.35 -5.03 1.83
N ASP A 268 -19.20 -4.15 1.30
CA ASP A 268 -20.52 -3.86 1.83
C ASP A 268 -21.59 -4.24 0.79
N PRO A 269 -22.51 -5.16 1.11
CA PRO A 269 -23.53 -5.60 0.16
C PRO A 269 -24.53 -4.50 -0.21
N ARG A 270 -24.64 -3.43 0.59
CA ARG A 270 -25.52 -2.30 0.25
C ARG A 270 -25.00 -1.50 -0.95
N ALA A 271 -23.74 -1.69 -1.35
CA ALA A 271 -23.16 -1.13 -2.57
C ALA A 271 -23.21 -2.09 -3.78
N ASP A 272 -23.91 -3.24 -3.68
CA ASP A 272 -23.88 -4.28 -4.74
C ASP A 272 -24.38 -3.79 -6.10
N GLU A 273 -25.27 -2.79 -6.16
CA GLU A 273 -25.78 -2.21 -7.42
C GLU A 273 -24.72 -1.42 -8.21
N THR A 274 -23.64 -1.00 -7.56
CA THR A 274 -22.62 -0.10 -8.15
C THR A 274 -21.20 -0.68 -8.11
N GLY A 275 -21.01 -1.83 -7.46
CA GLY A 275 -19.74 -2.56 -7.46
C GLY A 275 -19.44 -3.40 -6.22
N GLY A 276 -20.26 -3.30 -5.17
CA GLY A 276 -20.16 -4.08 -3.93
C GLY A 276 -19.11 -3.60 -2.94
N TRP A 277 -18.44 -2.48 -3.20
CA TRP A 277 -17.38 -1.96 -2.35
C TRP A 277 -17.59 -0.48 -2.04
N VAL A 278 -17.34 -0.12 -0.77
CA VAL A 278 -17.27 1.27 -0.33
C VAL A 278 -15.80 1.62 -0.14
N PHE A 279 -15.31 2.55 -0.96
CA PHE A 279 -13.97 3.10 -0.92
C PHE A 279 -13.96 4.37 -0.07
N GLY A 280 -12.86 4.60 0.63
CA GLY A 280 -12.63 5.83 1.37
C GLY A 280 -11.17 6.21 1.35
N THR A 281 -10.88 7.49 1.52
CA THR A 281 -9.52 7.98 1.67
C THR A 281 -9.46 9.09 2.72
N PHE A 282 -8.33 9.15 3.39
CA PHE A 282 -7.98 10.12 4.41
C PHE A 282 -6.72 10.86 4.00
N VAL A 283 -6.61 12.12 4.38
CA VAL A 283 -5.39 12.92 4.24
C VAL A 283 -4.89 13.28 5.62
N TYR A 284 -3.57 13.30 5.80
CA TYR A 284 -2.98 13.81 7.03
C TYR A 284 -3.13 15.33 7.10
N ASN A 285 -3.62 15.85 8.23
CA ASN A 285 -3.60 17.28 8.50
C ASN A 285 -3.06 17.55 9.91
N GLY A 286 -1.80 17.96 9.97
CA GLY A 286 -1.09 18.29 11.21
C GLY A 286 -1.70 19.45 12.00
N GLU A 287 -2.42 20.37 11.33
CA GLU A 287 -3.08 21.51 11.96
C GLU A 287 -4.20 21.08 12.93
N MET A 288 -4.67 19.83 12.83
CA MET A 288 -5.61 19.27 13.80
C MET A 288 -5.01 19.16 15.21
N GLY A 289 -3.68 19.03 15.32
CA GLY A 289 -2.96 19.09 16.60
C GLY A 289 -3.38 18.01 17.60
N GLU A 290 -3.88 16.86 17.13
CA GLU A 290 -4.31 15.78 18.02
C GLU A 290 -3.12 15.19 18.77
N LYS A 291 -3.30 14.93 20.08
CA LYS A 291 -2.26 14.28 20.90
C LYS A 291 -1.86 12.93 20.32
N ASN A 292 -2.84 12.15 19.86
CA ASN A 292 -2.56 10.98 19.05
C ASN A 292 -2.39 11.42 17.60
N ARG A 293 -1.15 11.54 17.13
CA ARG A 293 -0.84 12.02 15.78
C ARG A 293 -1.50 11.20 14.66
N TRP A 294 -1.81 9.92 14.88
CA TRP A 294 -2.58 9.11 13.91
C TRP A 294 -4.01 9.65 13.69
N ALA A 295 -4.59 10.33 14.68
CA ALA A 295 -5.94 10.90 14.60
C ALA A 295 -6.02 12.14 13.71
N ASN A 296 -4.87 12.71 13.29
CA ASN A 296 -4.77 13.79 12.31
C ASN A 296 -5.10 13.34 10.87
N LEU A 297 -5.28 12.04 10.62
CA LEU A 297 -5.85 11.54 9.35
C LEU A 297 -7.34 11.91 9.27
N VAL A 298 -7.68 12.97 8.53
CA VAL A 298 -9.05 13.45 8.35
C VAL A 298 -9.68 12.88 7.08
N PRO A 299 -10.99 12.61 7.04
CA PRO A 299 -11.64 12.08 5.84
C PRO A 299 -11.50 13.04 4.66
N VAL A 300 -11.12 12.53 3.50
CA VAL A 300 -11.34 13.22 2.21
C VAL A 300 -12.76 12.93 1.74
N GLY A 301 -13.20 11.67 1.82
CA GLY A 301 -14.55 11.28 1.41
C GLY A 301 -14.77 9.76 1.27
N LEU A 302 -15.97 9.40 0.82
CA LEU A 302 -16.39 8.04 0.45
C LEU A 302 -16.88 7.97 -0.99
N MET A 303 -16.73 6.80 -1.61
CA MET A 303 -17.24 6.49 -2.94
C MET A 303 -17.67 5.03 -2.99
N TRP A 304 -18.82 4.75 -3.61
CA TRP A 304 -19.33 3.38 -3.78
C TRP A 304 -19.76 3.08 -5.21
N GLY A 305 -19.63 4.05 -6.12
CA GLY A 305 -19.82 3.90 -7.55
C GLY A 305 -19.21 5.06 -8.33
N ASN A 306 -19.11 4.93 -9.64
CA ASN A 306 -18.47 5.84 -10.57
C ASN A 306 -19.44 6.85 -11.24
N ASP A 307 -20.74 6.89 -10.95
CA ASP A 307 -21.70 7.81 -11.57
C ASP A 307 -21.51 7.88 -13.11
N PRO A 308 -21.73 6.79 -13.88
CA PRO A 308 -21.32 6.68 -15.29
C PRO A 308 -21.98 7.70 -16.23
N ASP A 309 -23.10 8.30 -15.83
CA ASP A 309 -23.78 9.35 -16.60
C ASP A 309 -23.15 10.75 -16.42
N VAL A 310 -22.29 10.93 -15.41
CA VAL A 310 -21.58 12.19 -15.17
C VAL A 310 -20.29 12.23 -15.98
N ARG A 311 -20.41 12.73 -17.21
CA ARG A 311 -19.38 12.67 -18.26
C ARG A 311 -18.54 13.94 -18.40
N VAL A 312 -18.76 14.95 -17.57
CA VAL A 312 -18.12 16.27 -17.71
C VAL A 312 -16.67 16.24 -17.23
N ASN A 313 -15.75 16.76 -18.04
CA ASN A 313 -14.35 16.89 -17.70
C ASN A 313 -14.13 18.00 -16.67
N LEU A 314 -14.00 17.61 -15.41
CA LEU A 314 -13.65 18.50 -14.30
C LEU A 314 -12.40 17.96 -13.61
N SER A 315 -11.39 18.82 -13.43
CA SER A 315 -10.17 18.46 -12.71
C SER A 315 -9.52 19.70 -12.09
N ASN A 316 -8.78 19.50 -11.00
CA ASN A 316 -8.02 20.55 -10.31
C ASN A 316 -6.71 19.96 -9.77
N PRO A 317 -5.77 19.55 -10.65
CA PRO A 317 -4.60 18.76 -10.25
C PRO A 317 -3.59 19.56 -9.40
N THR A 318 -3.70 20.89 -9.35
CA THR A 318 -2.89 21.77 -8.50
C THR A 318 -3.79 22.52 -7.52
N PRO A 319 -4.17 21.91 -6.40
CA PRO A 319 -5.29 22.38 -5.60
C PRO A 319 -4.92 23.61 -4.75
N THR A 320 -5.72 24.66 -4.84
CA THR A 320 -5.79 25.75 -3.84
C THR A 320 -7.07 25.70 -3.00
N VAL A 321 -8.04 24.88 -3.43
CA VAL A 321 -9.28 24.55 -2.75
C VAL A 321 -9.74 23.17 -3.25
N THR A 322 -10.35 22.38 -2.39
CA THR A 322 -11.02 21.15 -2.79
C THR A 322 -12.33 21.49 -3.49
N ARG A 323 -12.47 21.10 -4.77
CA ARG A 323 -13.67 21.33 -5.57
C ARG A 323 -14.52 20.08 -5.61
N GLN A 324 -15.84 20.23 -5.53
CA GLN A 324 -16.78 19.12 -5.56
C GLN A 324 -17.69 19.21 -6.79
N ASN A 325 -18.24 18.08 -7.23
CA ASN A 325 -19.22 18.02 -8.31
C ASN A 325 -20.58 17.58 -7.75
N PRO A 326 -21.58 18.49 -7.66
CA PRO A 326 -22.89 18.17 -7.09
C PRO A 326 -23.72 17.21 -7.95
N ALA A 327 -23.29 16.93 -9.20
CA ALA A 327 -23.94 15.94 -10.05
C ALA A 327 -23.68 14.50 -9.59
N LEU A 328 -22.54 14.23 -8.92
CA LEU A 328 -22.20 12.92 -8.40
C LEU A 328 -23.14 12.52 -7.25
N LYS A 329 -23.62 11.27 -7.26
CA LYS A 329 -24.52 10.69 -6.26
C LYS A 329 -23.86 9.54 -5.51
N GLU A 330 -22.88 8.89 -6.13
CA GLU A 330 -22.17 7.72 -5.60
C GLU A 330 -20.83 8.10 -4.95
N THR A 331 -20.65 9.40 -4.66
CA THR A 331 -19.47 9.99 -4.00
C THR A 331 -19.89 11.06 -2.98
N LYS A 332 -19.25 11.06 -1.80
CA LYS A 332 -19.35 12.11 -0.77
C LYS A 332 -17.97 12.64 -0.46
N ILE A 333 -17.81 13.97 -0.46
CA ILE A 333 -16.55 14.65 -0.17
C ILE A 333 -16.70 15.49 1.10
N ASN A 334 -15.67 15.49 1.94
CA ASN A 334 -15.60 16.33 3.13
C ASN A 334 -15.57 17.82 2.75
N ASP A 335 -16.51 18.60 3.27
CA ASP A 335 -16.61 20.05 3.07
C ASP A 335 -16.17 20.83 4.32
N ARG A 336 -15.70 20.13 5.36
CA ARG A 336 -15.24 20.75 6.61
C ARG A 336 -13.86 21.38 6.43
N LYS A 337 -13.60 22.40 7.24
CA LYS A 337 -12.31 23.11 7.28
C LYS A 337 -11.11 22.25 7.67
N GLU A 338 -11.35 21.09 8.26
CA GLU A 338 -10.30 20.12 8.60
C GLU A 338 -9.63 19.53 7.35
N LEU A 339 -10.30 19.53 6.19
CA LEU A 339 -9.74 19.03 4.95
C LEU A 339 -8.79 20.09 4.35
N PRO A 340 -7.47 19.86 4.28
CA PRO A 340 -6.58 20.73 3.54
C PRO A 340 -6.96 20.74 2.05
N PRO A 341 -6.67 21.83 1.31
CA PRO A 341 -6.89 21.86 -0.14
C PRO A 341 -6.25 20.66 -0.83
N THR A 342 -7.08 19.81 -1.41
CA THR A 342 -6.63 18.62 -2.13
C THR A 342 -7.32 18.52 -3.49
N HIS A 343 -6.66 17.87 -4.44
CA HIS A 343 -7.32 17.51 -5.69
C HIS A 343 -8.22 16.30 -5.44
N LEU A 344 -9.12 16.08 -6.39
CA LEU A 344 -9.91 14.86 -6.47
C LEU A 344 -9.60 14.18 -7.80
N GLY A 345 -10.30 13.09 -8.07
CA GLY A 345 -10.23 12.39 -9.35
C GLY A 345 -10.95 13.12 -10.48
N TRP A 346 -10.96 12.49 -11.64
CA TRP A 346 -11.64 13.01 -12.82
C TRP A 346 -13.15 13.15 -12.59
N GLY A 347 -13.69 14.31 -12.95
CA GLY A 347 -15.07 14.68 -12.68
C GLY A 347 -15.33 15.07 -11.22
N PHE A 348 -14.27 15.24 -10.42
CA PHE A 348 -14.28 15.42 -8.95
C PHE A 348 -14.84 14.22 -8.17
N ARG A 349 -14.67 12.99 -8.70
CA ARG A 349 -14.89 11.74 -7.96
C ARG A 349 -13.85 11.55 -6.87
N LEU A 350 -14.14 10.75 -5.85
CA LEU A 350 -13.18 10.47 -4.79
C LEU A 350 -11.88 9.88 -5.37
N ASN A 351 -10.76 10.43 -4.91
CA ASN A 351 -9.41 9.97 -5.20
C ASN A 351 -8.49 10.42 -4.06
N GLY A 352 -7.43 9.67 -3.79
CA GLY A 352 -6.46 10.03 -2.78
C GLY A 352 -5.61 11.25 -3.19
N PRO A 353 -5.13 12.05 -2.21
CA PRO A 353 -4.16 13.12 -2.45
C PRO A 353 -2.89 12.75 -3.23
N VAL A 354 -2.42 11.50 -3.16
CA VAL A 354 -1.25 11.01 -3.91
C VAL A 354 -1.61 10.16 -5.13
N ASP A 355 -2.89 10.11 -5.51
CA ASP A 355 -3.38 9.33 -6.66
C ASP A 355 -3.53 10.18 -7.92
N ASN A 356 -3.41 9.57 -9.10
CA ASN A 356 -3.48 10.32 -10.36
C ASN A 356 -4.81 11.10 -10.54
N PRO A 357 -4.81 12.44 -10.72
CA PRO A 357 -6.03 13.26 -10.80
C PRO A 357 -6.92 12.98 -12.03
N LEU A 358 -6.46 12.16 -12.97
CA LEU A 358 -7.22 11.71 -14.14
C LEU A 358 -7.94 10.36 -13.91
N SER A 359 -7.89 9.80 -12.70
CA SER A 359 -8.59 8.57 -12.31
C SER A 359 -9.62 8.84 -11.20
N SER A 360 -10.11 7.80 -10.54
CA SER A 360 -10.81 7.82 -9.25
C SER A 360 -10.44 6.53 -8.52
N CYS A 361 -10.72 6.43 -7.21
CA CYS A 361 -10.45 5.20 -6.45
C CYS A 361 -11.05 3.97 -7.16
N MET A 362 -12.33 4.02 -7.53
CA MET A 362 -12.99 2.90 -8.21
C MET A 362 -12.56 2.73 -9.66
N SER A 363 -12.30 3.80 -10.41
CA SER A 363 -11.78 3.72 -11.79
C SER A 363 -10.46 2.94 -11.82
N CYS A 364 -9.54 3.33 -10.93
CA CYS A 364 -8.24 2.70 -10.73
C CYS A 364 -8.38 1.24 -10.32
N HIS A 365 -9.13 0.95 -9.26
CA HIS A 365 -9.23 -0.40 -8.71
C HIS A 365 -10.10 -1.35 -9.55
N SER A 366 -11.01 -0.83 -10.38
CA SER A 366 -11.86 -1.66 -11.25
C SER A 366 -11.05 -2.48 -12.27
N THR A 367 -9.81 -2.08 -12.55
CA THR A 367 -8.89 -2.81 -13.42
C THR A 367 -8.13 -3.94 -12.71
N ALA A 368 -8.42 -4.22 -11.44
CA ALA A 368 -7.81 -5.33 -10.71
C ALA A 368 -8.29 -6.68 -11.26
N GLN A 369 -7.44 -7.32 -12.08
CA GLN A 369 -7.74 -8.58 -12.74
C GLN A 369 -6.45 -9.30 -13.15
N TYR A 370 -6.55 -10.59 -13.44
CA TYR A 370 -5.45 -11.36 -14.03
C TYR A 370 -5.91 -12.16 -15.26
N PRO A 371 -5.21 -12.11 -16.41
CA PRO A 371 -4.08 -11.20 -16.68
C PRO A 371 -4.48 -9.72 -16.67
N VAL A 372 -3.50 -8.83 -16.49
CA VAL A 372 -3.69 -7.38 -16.58
C VAL A 372 -3.78 -6.99 -18.06
N VAL A 373 -5.03 -6.88 -18.53
CA VAL A 373 -5.34 -6.60 -19.96
C VAL A 373 -5.55 -5.11 -20.20
N THR A 374 -6.05 -4.38 -19.21
CA THR A 374 -6.30 -2.93 -19.29
C THR A 374 -5.46 -2.21 -18.25
N SER A 375 -4.78 -1.15 -18.66
CA SER A 375 -3.97 -0.32 -17.77
C SER A 375 -4.84 0.36 -16.72
N ILE A 376 -4.31 0.42 -15.49
CA ILE A 376 -4.88 1.12 -14.34
C ILE A 376 -5.17 2.61 -14.61
N LEU A 377 -4.35 3.24 -15.48
CA LEU A 377 -4.57 4.60 -15.96
C LEU A 377 -4.98 4.59 -17.43
N PRO A 378 -6.07 5.30 -17.81
CA PRO A 378 -6.61 5.28 -19.19
C PRO A 378 -5.59 5.64 -20.27
N PHE A 379 -4.76 6.65 -20.00
CA PHE A 379 -3.77 7.17 -20.94
C PHE A 379 -2.53 6.28 -21.09
N LEU A 380 -2.34 5.30 -20.19
CA LEU A 380 -1.30 4.25 -20.30
C LEU A 380 -1.82 2.99 -21.00
N ASN A 381 -3.10 2.97 -21.41
CA ASN A 381 -3.67 1.82 -22.11
C ASN A 381 -3.18 1.72 -23.56
N ASN A 382 -3.34 0.56 -24.19
CA ASN A 382 -3.08 0.38 -25.62
C ASN A 382 -4.34 -0.09 -26.36
N PRO A 383 -4.96 0.74 -27.23
CA PRO A 383 -4.59 2.13 -27.51
C PRO A 383 -4.88 3.07 -26.32
N PRO A 384 -4.18 4.23 -26.21
CA PRO A 384 -4.38 5.14 -25.09
C PRO A 384 -5.75 5.80 -25.15
N ALA A 385 -6.43 5.89 -24.00
CA ALA A 385 -7.63 6.71 -23.82
C ALA A 385 -7.20 8.10 -23.33
N ASN A 386 -7.42 9.12 -24.16
CA ASN A 386 -7.03 10.49 -23.83
C ASN A 386 -8.12 11.19 -23.01
N PRO A 387 -7.75 12.01 -22.01
CA PRO A 387 -8.72 12.83 -21.30
C PRO A 387 -9.38 13.83 -22.26
N PRO A 388 -10.60 14.30 -21.98
CA PRO A 388 -11.27 15.29 -22.82
C PRO A 388 -10.44 16.59 -22.91
N ALA A 389 -10.43 17.21 -24.09
CA ALA A 389 -9.48 18.28 -24.42
C ALA A 389 -9.62 19.57 -23.59
N SER A 390 -10.82 19.87 -23.07
CA SER A 390 -11.07 21.09 -22.30
C SER A 390 -11.93 20.83 -21.06
N GLN A 391 -11.72 21.64 -20.03
CA GLN A 391 -12.58 21.67 -18.84
C GLN A 391 -14.03 21.95 -19.26
N GLY A 392 -14.98 21.18 -18.74
CA GLY A 392 -16.39 21.26 -19.09
C GLY A 392 -16.81 20.45 -20.32
N ALA A 393 -15.88 19.93 -21.12
CA ALA A 393 -16.22 19.07 -22.26
C ALA A 393 -16.72 17.69 -21.81
N PRO A 394 -17.68 17.07 -22.51
CA PRO A 394 -18.07 15.69 -22.25
C PRO A 394 -16.96 14.72 -22.68
N ALA A 395 -16.77 13.65 -21.91
CA ALA A 395 -15.95 12.51 -22.28
C ALA A 395 -16.65 11.57 -23.26
N ASP A 396 -15.88 10.99 -24.18
CA ASP A 396 -16.35 9.95 -25.09
C ASP A 396 -16.57 8.60 -24.37
N ASP A 397 -17.15 7.64 -25.07
CA ASP A 397 -17.45 6.32 -24.50
C ASP A 397 -16.17 5.53 -24.16
N TYR A 398 -15.05 5.82 -24.82
CA TYR A 398 -13.79 5.10 -24.58
C TYR A 398 -13.17 5.52 -23.25
N TRP A 399 -13.10 6.81 -22.95
CA TRP A 399 -12.70 7.32 -21.63
C TRP A 399 -13.64 6.82 -20.52
N MET A 400 -14.95 6.87 -20.78
CA MET A 400 -15.96 6.46 -19.79
C MET A 400 -15.93 4.97 -19.46
N GLN A 401 -15.15 4.15 -20.18
CA GLN A 401 -14.90 2.77 -19.80
C GLN A 401 -14.32 2.65 -18.38
N TRP A 402 -13.42 3.53 -17.96
CA TRP A 402 -12.85 3.49 -16.61
C TRP A 402 -13.81 3.99 -15.54
N PHE A 403 -14.85 4.74 -15.92
CA PHE A 403 -15.82 5.33 -15.01
C PHE A 403 -17.18 4.63 -15.09
N ARG A 404 -17.20 3.35 -15.45
CA ARG A 404 -18.38 2.49 -15.33
C ARG A 404 -18.41 1.80 -13.95
N ASN A 405 -19.60 1.38 -13.54
CA ASN A 405 -19.75 0.49 -12.40
C ASN A 405 -19.48 -0.95 -12.87
N ILE A 406 -18.68 -1.69 -12.08
CA ILE A 406 -18.32 -3.07 -12.35
C ILE A 406 -18.62 -3.87 -11.10
N ASP A 407 -19.51 -4.84 -11.19
CA ASP A 407 -19.88 -5.68 -10.06
C ASP A 407 -18.64 -6.36 -9.45
N CYS A 408 -18.61 -6.45 -8.12
CA CYS A 408 -17.60 -7.24 -7.41
C CYS A 408 -17.46 -8.64 -8.03
N GLY A 409 -16.24 -9.14 -8.11
CA GLY A 409 -15.94 -10.44 -8.72
C GLY A 409 -16.16 -10.53 -10.24
N HIS A 410 -16.44 -9.41 -10.94
CA HIS A 410 -16.42 -9.33 -12.40
C HIS A 410 -15.19 -8.56 -12.89
N PRO A 411 -14.51 -9.05 -13.94
CA PRO A 411 -13.28 -8.43 -14.43
C PRO A 411 -13.61 -7.17 -15.26
N PHE A 412 -12.64 -6.26 -15.35
CA PHE A 412 -12.72 -5.15 -16.30
C PHE A 412 -12.87 -5.64 -17.75
N ASN A 413 -12.21 -6.74 -18.11
CA ASN A 413 -12.29 -7.36 -19.43
C ASN A 413 -12.94 -8.77 -19.36
N PRO A 414 -14.29 -8.87 -19.36
CA PRO A 414 -15.01 -10.14 -19.38
C PRO A 414 -14.54 -11.07 -20.50
N GLY A 415 -14.38 -12.36 -20.17
CA GLY A 415 -13.92 -13.39 -21.09
C GLY A 415 -12.41 -13.35 -21.42
N ARG A 416 -11.68 -12.34 -20.94
CA ARG A 416 -10.22 -12.22 -21.14
C ARG A 416 -9.42 -12.27 -19.84
N ALA A 417 -10.05 -12.01 -18.70
CA ALA A 417 -9.40 -12.00 -17.41
C ALA A 417 -10.31 -12.51 -16.28
N ILE A 418 -9.70 -12.82 -15.15
CA ILE A 418 -10.36 -13.16 -13.88
C ILE A 418 -10.31 -11.91 -13.00
N ALA A 419 -11.45 -11.55 -12.41
CA ALA A 419 -11.53 -10.43 -11.48
C ALA A 419 -10.70 -10.71 -10.24
N LEU A 420 -9.98 -9.71 -9.75
CA LEU A 420 -9.36 -9.75 -8.43
C LEU A 420 -10.09 -8.85 -7.43
N ASP A 421 -11.36 -8.59 -7.75
CA ASP A 421 -12.35 -7.97 -6.88
C ASP A 421 -11.83 -6.67 -6.24
N TYR A 422 -11.43 -5.75 -7.13
CA TYR A 422 -10.84 -4.45 -6.78
C TYR A 422 -9.49 -4.49 -6.02
N SER A 423 -8.89 -5.65 -5.76
CA SER A 423 -7.58 -5.76 -5.11
C SER A 423 -6.42 -5.65 -6.10
N LEU A 424 -5.93 -4.42 -6.30
CA LEU A 424 -4.72 -4.17 -7.09
C LEU A 424 -3.48 -4.81 -6.45
N GLN A 425 -3.40 -4.88 -5.12
CA GLN A 425 -2.28 -5.55 -4.44
C GLN A 425 -2.24 -7.04 -4.75
N LEU A 426 -3.39 -7.73 -4.81
CA LEU A 426 -3.46 -9.14 -5.21
C LEU A 426 -3.14 -9.32 -6.70
N SER A 427 -3.57 -8.38 -7.56
CA SER A 427 -3.15 -8.34 -8.97
C SER A 427 -1.64 -8.30 -9.10
N LYS A 428 -1.00 -7.35 -8.43
CA LYS A 428 0.45 -7.18 -8.46
C LYS A 428 1.19 -8.36 -7.85
N SER A 429 0.63 -8.99 -6.82
CA SER A 429 1.15 -10.21 -6.20
C SER A 429 1.26 -11.35 -7.22
N ILE A 430 0.19 -11.60 -7.98
CA ILE A 430 0.15 -12.65 -9.00
C ILE A 430 1.11 -12.30 -10.15
N GLU A 431 1.09 -11.05 -10.65
CA GLU A 431 2.02 -10.59 -11.69
C GLU A 431 3.48 -10.77 -11.29
N ASN A 432 3.84 -10.40 -10.06
CA ASN A 432 5.20 -10.53 -9.54
C ASN A 432 5.65 -12.00 -9.46
N PHE A 433 4.79 -12.89 -8.98
CA PHE A 433 5.07 -14.33 -8.96
C PHE A 433 5.27 -14.89 -10.37
N VAL A 434 4.38 -14.51 -11.29
CA VAL A 434 4.39 -14.88 -12.70
C VAL A 434 5.69 -14.41 -13.36
N GLU A 435 6.08 -13.15 -13.15
CA GLU A 435 7.33 -12.58 -13.65
C GLU A 435 8.54 -13.34 -13.09
N TYR A 436 8.61 -13.53 -11.76
CA TYR A 436 9.65 -14.33 -11.12
C TYR A 436 9.78 -15.71 -11.77
N LYS A 437 8.67 -16.43 -11.91
CA LYS A 437 8.65 -17.78 -12.47
C LYS A 437 9.15 -17.81 -13.91
N THR A 438 8.76 -16.85 -14.75
CA THR A 438 9.22 -16.78 -16.15
C THR A 438 10.73 -16.52 -16.25
N GLN A 439 11.29 -15.70 -15.37
CA GLN A 439 12.73 -15.42 -15.35
C GLN A 439 13.55 -16.65 -14.94
N ILE A 440 13.00 -17.49 -14.05
CA ILE A 440 13.64 -18.72 -13.57
C ILE A 440 13.45 -19.90 -14.53
N GLU A 441 12.23 -20.10 -15.03
CA GLU A 441 11.87 -21.25 -15.87
C GLU A 441 12.16 -21.03 -17.37
N GLN A 442 12.43 -19.78 -17.78
CA GLN A 442 12.74 -19.42 -19.18
C GLN A 442 11.67 -19.91 -20.17
N GLY A 443 10.40 -19.69 -19.82
CA GLY A 443 9.21 -20.02 -20.61
C GLY A 443 8.03 -19.12 -20.21
N LEU A 444 7.03 -19.01 -21.09
CA LEU A 444 5.80 -18.26 -20.84
C LEU A 444 4.59 -19.20 -20.81
N TYR A 445 3.72 -19.05 -19.83
CA TYR A 445 2.35 -19.55 -19.89
C TYR A 445 1.61 -18.88 -21.05
N SER A 446 0.67 -19.61 -21.65
CA SER A 446 -0.14 -19.10 -22.75
C SER A 446 -0.87 -17.81 -22.40
N VAL A 447 -1.25 -17.61 -21.13
CA VAL A 447 -1.85 -16.37 -20.63
C VAL A 447 -0.86 -15.18 -20.62
N GLN A 448 0.41 -15.42 -20.26
CA GLN A 448 1.48 -14.41 -20.23
C GLN A 448 1.91 -13.97 -21.65
N TYR A 449 1.79 -14.85 -22.64
CA TYR A 449 2.06 -14.50 -24.05
C TYR A 449 1.20 -13.31 -24.51
N TRP A 450 -0.02 -13.20 -24.00
CA TRP A 450 -0.95 -12.12 -24.34
C TRP A 450 -0.75 -10.84 -23.49
N GLU A 451 0.13 -10.88 -22.48
CA GLU A 451 0.30 -9.86 -21.44
C GLU A 451 1.45 -8.88 -21.77
N ASN A 452 1.45 -8.30 -22.98
CA ASN A 452 2.43 -7.33 -23.53
C ASN A 452 3.55 -7.88 -24.44
N GLY A 453 3.34 -8.98 -25.16
CA GLY A 453 4.24 -9.35 -26.26
C GLY A 453 5.70 -9.57 -25.84
N ASN A 454 5.91 -9.97 -24.58
CA ASN A 454 7.23 -10.29 -24.04
C ASN A 454 7.92 -11.28 -24.99
N ASP A 455 9.20 -11.01 -25.27
CA ASP A 455 10.00 -11.90 -26.10
C ASP A 455 10.00 -13.31 -25.48
N VAL A 456 9.77 -14.32 -26.31
CA VAL A 456 9.90 -15.71 -25.89
C VAL A 456 11.38 -15.97 -25.64
N HIS A 457 11.83 -15.83 -24.40
CA HIS A 457 13.15 -16.30 -23.99
C HIS A 457 13.15 -17.82 -24.00
N ARG A 458 13.58 -18.42 -25.12
CA ARG A 458 13.83 -19.86 -25.19
C ARG A 458 15.09 -20.15 -24.41
N GLY A 459 14.92 -20.58 -23.16
CA GLY A 459 16.01 -21.20 -22.41
C GLY A 459 16.51 -22.46 -23.10
N THR A 460 17.81 -22.75 -22.94
CA THR A 460 18.35 -24.07 -23.27
C THR A 460 17.67 -25.08 -22.36
N LEU A 461 16.91 -26.01 -22.96
CA LEU A 461 16.34 -27.17 -22.28
C LEU A 461 17.39 -27.78 -21.36
N LYS A 462 17.17 -27.75 -20.03
CA LYS A 462 17.88 -28.63 -19.12
C LYS A 462 17.49 -30.04 -19.51
N THR A 463 18.37 -30.71 -20.25
CA THR A 463 18.29 -32.15 -20.45
C THR A 463 18.25 -32.79 -19.06
N PRO A 464 17.28 -33.67 -18.76
CA PRO A 464 17.28 -34.39 -17.51
C PRO A 464 18.61 -35.13 -17.38
N ALA A 465 19.27 -35.00 -16.23
CA ALA A 465 20.35 -35.89 -15.89
C ALA A 465 19.79 -37.31 -15.98
N LYS A 466 20.33 -38.12 -16.90
CA LYS A 466 20.00 -39.54 -16.97
C LYS A 466 20.40 -40.20 -15.63
N PRO A 467 19.61 -41.20 -15.19
CA PRO A 467 19.67 -41.76 -13.84
C PRO A 467 21.03 -42.33 -13.45
#